data_AF-A0A7J9R3D6-F1
#
_entry.id   AF-A0A7J9R3D6-F1
#
_cell.length_a   1.000
_cell.length_b   1.000
_cell.length_c   1.000
_cell.angle_alpha   90.00
_cell.angle_beta   90.00
_cell.angle_gamma   90.00
#
_symmetry.space_group_name_H-M   'P 1'
#
loop_
_entity.id
_entity.type
_entity.pdbx_description
1 polymer ?
#
loop_
_entity_poly.entity_id
_entity_poly.type
_entity_poly.pdbx_seq_one_letter_code
_entity_poly.pdbx_strand_id
1 'polypeptide(L)' 'YTAEVNAIHKKFQAAVKRAKSKQSLNKAYSVHKKAHERLLKKHLREETAMINKAKKNLE' A
#
# COMPACT_ATOMS: atom_id res chain seq x y z
N TYR A 1 -2.78 8.49 -3.08
CA TYR A 1 -1.76 8.17 -2.05
C TYR A 1 -2.27 8.33 -0.61
N THR A 2 -2.36 9.53 -0.02
CA THR A 2 -2.69 9.73 1.41
C THR A 2 -4.06 9.14 1.83
N ALA A 3 -5.09 9.31 0.99
CA ALA A 3 -6.41 8.72 1.25
C ALA A 3 -6.38 7.17 1.24
N GLU A 4 -5.60 6.57 0.34
CA GLU A 4 -5.47 5.11 0.22
C GLU A 4 -4.68 4.53 1.40
N VAL A 5 -3.59 5.19 1.80
CA VAL A 5 -2.83 4.84 3.01
C VAL A 5 -3.72 4.89 4.24
N ASN A 6 -4.50 5.96 4.40
CA ASN A 6 -5.44 6.09 5.52
C ASN A 6 -6.51 4.98 5.53
N ALA A 7 -7.02 4.59 4.36
CA ALA A 7 -7.97 3.48 4.25
C ALA A 7 -7.33 2.14 4.67
N ILE A 8 -6.07 1.90 4.29
CA ILE A 8 -5.31 0.70 4.67
C ILE A 8 -5.12 0.66 6.20
N HIS A 9 -4.75 1.77 6.84
CA HIS A 9 -4.63 1.85 8.29
C HIS A 9 -5.95 1.65 9.02
N LYS A 10 -7.05 2.27 8.55
CA LYS A 10 -8.39 2.05 9.13
C LYS A 10 -8.79 0.58 9.11
N LYS A 11 -8.56 -0.11 7.98
CA LYS A 11 -8.82 -1.56 7.86
C LYS A 11 -7.97 -2.40 8.81
N PHE A 12 -6.69 -2.07 8.92
CA PHE A 12 -5.78 -2.76 9.84
C PHE A 12 -6.19 -2.57 11.31
N GLN A 13 -6.45 -1.34 11.74
CA GLN A 13 -6.91 -1.06 13.11
C GLN A 13 -8.21 -1.80 13.43
N ALA A 14 -9.15 -1.84 12.49
CA ALA A 14 -10.40 -2.57 12.67
C ALA A 14 -10.18 -4.10 12.73
N ALA A 15 -9.21 -4.63 12.00
CA ALA A 15 -8.83 -6.05 12.06
C ALA A 15 -8.14 -6.40 13.39
N VAL A 16 -7.25 -5.54 13.88
CA VAL A 16 -6.59 -5.68 15.19
C VAL A 16 -7.61 -5.68 16.31
N LYS A 17 -8.57 -4.75 16.30
CA LYS A 17 -9.64 -4.68 17.33
C LYS A 17 -10.54 -5.92 17.36
N ARG A 18 -10.70 -6.63 16.24
CA ARG A 18 -11.53 -7.84 16.13
C ARG A 18 -10.75 -9.14 16.35
N ALA A 19 -9.43 -9.09 16.33
CA ALA A 19 -8.57 -10.25 16.45
C ALA A 19 -8.69 -10.88 17.84
N LYS A 20 -8.99 -12.18 17.90
CA LYS A 20 -9.12 -12.95 19.17
C LYS A 20 -7.92 -13.86 19.43
N SER A 21 -6.94 -13.90 18.53
CA SER A 21 -5.77 -14.77 18.64
C SER A 21 -4.52 -14.15 18.03
N LYS A 22 -3.34 -14.60 18.50
CA LYS A 22 -2.03 -14.20 17.94
C LYS A 22 -1.94 -14.46 16.44
N GLN A 23 -2.46 -15.59 15.97
CA GLN A 23 -2.51 -15.92 14.55
C GLN A 23 -3.33 -14.91 13.74
N SER A 24 -4.49 -14.47 14.27
CA SER A 24 -5.32 -13.46 13.61
C SER A 24 -4.66 -12.08 13.57
N LEU A 25 -3.88 -11.71 14.60
CA LEU A 25 -3.06 -10.49 14.60
C LEU A 25 -1.95 -10.55 13.53
N ASN A 26 -1.20 -11.65 13.48
CA ASN A 26 -0.15 -11.85 12.48
C ASN A 26 -0.72 -11.79 11.05
N LYS A 27 -1.90 -12.39 10.83
CA LYS A 27 -2.61 -12.30 9.55
C LYS A 27 -3.01 -10.87 9.22
N ALA A 28 -3.56 -10.11 10.18
CA ALA A 28 -3.93 -8.71 9.97
C ALA A 28 -2.72 -7.86 9.56
N TYR A 29 -1.57 -8.06 10.21
CA TYR A 29 -0.33 -7.38 9.85
C TYR A 29 0.19 -7.77 8.46
N SER A 30 0.20 -9.07 8.13
CA SER A 30 0.63 -9.54 6.81
C SER A 30 -0.21 -8.94 5.68
N VAL A 31 -1.54 -8.87 5.86
CA VAL A 31 -2.45 -8.24 4.90
C VAL A 31 -2.20 -6.73 4.79
N HIS A 32 -1.98 -6.05 5.93
CA HIS A 32 -1.65 -4.63 5.97
C HIS A 32 -0.36 -4.31 5.21
N LYS A 33 0.73 -5.04 5.48
CA LYS A 33 2.02 -4.91 4.78
C LYS A 33 1.85 -5.09 3.27
N LYS A 34 1.18 -6.16 2.83
CA LYS A 34 0.96 -6.45 1.41
C LYS A 34 0.15 -5.36 0.70
N ALA A 35 -0.82 -4.76 1.39
CA ALA A 35 -1.59 -3.64 0.85
C ALA A 35 -0.72 -2.39 0.65
N HIS A 36 0.16 -2.09 1.62
CA HIS A 36 1.14 -0.99 1.49
C HIS A 36 2.12 -1.24 0.35
N GLU A 37 2.71 -2.43 0.26
CA GLU A 37 3.67 -2.78 -0.79
C GLU A 37 3.04 -2.66 -2.19
N ARG A 38 1.77 -3.08 -2.34
CA ARG A 38 1.04 -2.94 -3.60
C ARG A 38 0.81 -1.47 -3.97
N LEU A 39 0.44 -0.64 -3.01
CA LEU A 39 0.23 0.79 -3.23
C LEU A 39 1.54 1.47 -3.64
N LEU A 40 2.63 1.20 -2.92
CA LEU A 40 3.95 1.74 -3.24
C LEU A 40 4.41 1.32 -4.64
N LYS A 41 4.26 0.03 -4.99
CA LYS A 41 4.63 -0.47 -6.32
C LYS A 41 3.84 0.23 -7.43
N LYS A 42 2.55 0.52 -7.22
CA LYS A 42 1.75 1.26 -8.19
C LYS A 42 2.29 2.68 -8.36
N HIS A 43 2.54 3.38 -7.26
CA HIS A 43 3.05 4.75 -7.27
C HIS A 43 4.39 4.86 -8.01
N LEU A 44 5.36 4.01 -7.67
CA LEU A 44 6.69 4.01 -8.33
C LEU A 44 6.60 3.72 -9.83
N ARG A 45 5.65 2.86 -10.25
CA ARG A 45 5.41 2.59 -11.67
C ARG A 45 4.88 3.83 -12.39
N GLU A 46 3.98 4.57 -11.78
CA GLU A 46 3.44 5.82 -12.33
C GLU A 46 4.56 6.87 -12.47
N GLU A 47 5.42 7.02 -11.47
CA GLU A 47 6.59 7.92 -11.53
C GLU A 47 7.58 7.50 -12.60
N THR A 48 7.87 6.20 -12.73
CA THR A 48 8.76 5.69 -13.79
C THR A 48 8.19 5.99 -15.18
N ALA A 49 6.88 5.83 -15.37
CA ALA A 49 6.22 6.15 -16.63
C ALA A 49 6.30 7.66 -16.95
N MET A 50 6.16 8.52 -15.93
CA MET A 50 6.35 9.97 -16.08
C MET A 50 7.78 10.31 -16.51
N ILE A 51 8.78 9.72 -15.86
CA ILE A 51 10.20 9.92 -16.21
C ILE A 51 10.47 9.48 -17.65
N ASN A 52 10.01 8.29 -18.04
CA ASN A 52 10.24 7.77 -19.39
C ASN A 52 9.58 8.66 -20.46
N LYS A 53 8.38 9.19 -20.19
CA LYS A 53 7.73 10.15 -21.07
C LYS A 53 8.50 11.46 -21.16
N ALA A 54 8.99 11.99 -20.04
CA ALA A 54 9.79 13.21 -20.02
C ALA A 54 11.10 13.04 -20.80
N LYS A 55 11.79 11.90 -20.63
CA LYS A 55 13.01 11.57 -21.40
C LYS A 55 12.77 11.58 -22.90
N LYS A 56 11.69 10.94 -23.36
CA LYS A 56 11.33 10.90 -24.79
C LYS A 56 11.07 12.29 -25.38
N ASN A 57 10.64 13.26 -24.58
CA ASN A 57 10.39 14.64 -25.04
C ASN A 57 11.63 15.54 -25.00
N LEU A 58 12.75 15.04 -24.47
CA LEU A 58 14.05 15.73 -24.45
C LEU A 58 15.00 15.25 -25.56
N GLU A 59 14.59 14.23 -26.32
CA GLU A 59 15.22 13.76 -27.56
C GLU A 59 14.55 14.41 -28.77
#